data_AF-A0A953JPS2-F1
#
_entry.id   AF-A0A953JPS2-F1
#
_cell.length_a   1.000
_cell.length_b   1.000
_cell.length_c   1.000
_cell.angle_alpha   90.00
_cell.angle_beta   90.00
_cell.angle_gamma   90.00
#
_symmetry.space_group_name_H-M   'P 1'
#
loop_
_entity.id
_entity.type
_entity.pdbx_description
1 polymer ?
#
loop_
_entity_poly.entity_id
_entity_poly.type
_entity_poly.pdbx_seq_one_letter_code
_entity_poly.pdbx_strand_id
1 'polypeptide(L)'
;MERIITTLSIILCFAAAGIAQAEKTGKIVGSIFDPNDAVILGTEVTVSSGSFSRSAFPEPRSGEFSFDVPAGVYTITTKRTQWFEVRRASFIVRAGETVMIDLRPRLYLRSQALVFTNKGLRDVYEYAPQAKVEEFLPFSDSPMNVFVEFETKQMSGNITEYREATLTYNDLSISANLIQVDRKAPSVEATGRVTSDRDGTHKKSRSIKLKIERIAN
;
A
#
# COMPACT_ATOMS: atom_id res chain seq x y z
N MET A 1 28.19 25.34 59.75
CA MET A 1 28.43 25.58 58.30
C MET A 1 28.58 24.29 57.50
N GLU A 2 28.35 23.11 58.08
CA GLU A 2 28.54 21.80 57.39
C GLU A 2 27.23 21.16 56.90
N ARG A 3 26.07 21.71 57.27
CA ARG A 3 24.74 21.21 56.85
C ARG A 3 24.20 21.85 55.56
N ILE A 4 24.90 22.84 55.02
CA ILE A 4 24.50 23.58 53.79
C ILE A 4 25.13 22.94 52.53
N ILE A 5 26.20 22.15 52.71
CA ILE A 5 26.94 21.53 51.59
C ILE A 5 26.27 20.22 51.12
N THR A 6 25.47 19.57 51.98
CA THR A 6 24.80 18.29 51.65
C THR A 6 23.52 18.45 50.83
N THR A 7 22.83 19.59 50.89
CA THR A 7 21.58 19.82 50.13
C THR A 7 21.81 20.20 48.66
N LEU A 8 23.00 20.69 48.32
CA LEU A 8 23.33 21.12 46.95
C LEU A 8 23.70 19.95 46.01
N SER A 9 24.10 18.80 46.55
CA SER A 9 24.45 17.60 45.75
C SER A 9 23.24 16.78 45.28
N ILE A 10 22.07 16.95 45.90
CA ILE A 10 20.86 16.17 45.54
C ILE A 10 20.11 16.83 44.35
N ILE A 11 20.29 18.14 44.15
CA ILE A 11 19.62 18.88 43.07
C ILE A 11 20.33 18.68 41.72
N LEU A 12 21.62 18.31 41.71
CA LEU A 12 22.39 18.11 40.48
C LEU A 12 22.14 16.74 39.81
N CYS A 13 21.54 15.76 40.51
CA CYS A 13 21.26 14.44 39.95
C CYS A 13 19.95 14.37 39.12
N PHE A 14 19.13 15.42 39.10
CA PHE A 14 17.89 15.45 38.31
C PHE A 14 18.03 16.10 36.92
N ALA A 15 19.21 16.61 36.56
CA ALA A 15 19.42 17.31 35.29
C ALA A 15 19.80 16.40 34.09
N ALA A 16 19.95 15.07 34.29
CA ALA A 16 20.47 14.16 33.26
C ALA A 16 19.46 13.18 32.64
N ALA A 17 18.18 13.20 33.05
CA ALA A 17 17.19 12.23 32.55
C ALA A 17 16.45 12.66 31.26
N GLY A 18 16.96 13.69 30.57
CA GLY A 18 16.42 14.18 29.30
C GLY A 18 17.14 13.62 28.07
N ILE A 19 17.51 12.35 28.05
CA ILE A 19 17.90 11.72 26.79
C ILE A 19 16.61 11.59 25.99
N ALA A 20 16.43 12.49 25.02
CA ALA A 20 15.39 12.36 24.00
C ALA A 20 15.46 10.92 23.46
N GLN A 21 14.47 10.10 23.80
CA GLN A 21 14.28 8.82 23.12
C GLN A 21 13.92 9.19 21.69
N ALA A 22 14.91 9.23 20.81
CA ALA A 22 14.68 9.34 19.39
C ALA A 22 13.70 8.22 19.05
N GLU A 23 12.48 8.58 18.62
CA GLU A 23 11.54 7.59 18.15
C GLU A 23 12.25 6.78 17.08
N LYS A 24 12.25 5.46 17.25
CA LYS A 24 12.88 4.56 16.30
C LYS A 24 12.06 4.62 15.01
N THR A 25 12.50 5.44 14.06
CA THR A 25 11.84 5.62 12.76
C THR A 25 12.31 4.57 11.77
N GLY A 26 11.45 4.26 10.82
CA GLY A 26 11.80 3.65 9.53
C GLY A 26 11.41 4.60 8.40
N LYS A 27 11.61 4.13 7.17
CA LYS A 27 11.32 4.89 5.96
C LYS A 27 10.38 4.11 5.04
N ILE A 28 9.41 4.80 4.45
CA ILE A 28 8.60 4.26 3.35
C ILE A 28 9.01 5.04 2.11
N VAL A 29 9.42 4.33 1.07
CA VAL A 29 9.71 4.89 -0.25
C VAL A 29 8.88 4.18 -1.30
N GLY A 30 8.70 4.80 -2.45
CA GLY A 30 8.01 4.15 -3.55
C GLY A 30 7.75 5.12 -4.67
N SER A 31 7.11 4.61 -5.72
CA SER A 31 6.73 5.41 -6.88
C SER A 31 5.28 5.21 -7.26
N ILE A 32 4.72 6.17 -7.98
CA ILE A 32 3.37 6.10 -8.54
C ILE A 32 3.39 6.07 -10.07
N PHE A 33 2.89 4.98 -10.64
CA PHE A 33 2.83 4.77 -12.08
C PHE A 33 1.46 4.27 -12.49
N ASP A 34 1.08 4.47 -13.74
CA ASP A 34 -0.07 3.77 -14.31
C ASP A 34 0.30 2.32 -14.68
N PRO A 35 -0.66 1.49 -15.12
CA PRO A 35 -0.37 0.13 -15.57
C PRO A 35 0.55 0.04 -16.81
N ASN A 36 0.81 1.15 -17.50
CA ASN A 36 1.72 1.26 -18.63
C ASN A 36 3.09 1.84 -18.23
N ASP A 37 3.39 1.89 -16.94
CA ASP A 37 4.64 2.42 -16.38
C ASP A 37 4.84 3.95 -16.59
N ALA A 38 3.76 4.71 -16.81
CA ALA A 38 3.79 6.16 -16.95
C ALA A 38 3.57 6.87 -15.60
N VAL A 39 4.32 7.95 -15.33
CA VAL A 39 4.19 8.74 -14.10
C VAL A 39 2.83 9.42 -13.99
N ILE A 40 2.19 9.31 -12.82
CA ILE A 40 0.87 9.87 -12.53
C ILE A 40 1.01 11.18 -11.73
N LEU A 41 0.95 12.32 -12.43
CA LEU A 41 1.04 13.65 -11.82
C LEU A 41 -0.15 14.03 -10.92
N GLY A 42 0.11 14.80 -9.86
CA GLY A 42 -0.96 15.40 -9.05
C GLY A 42 -1.76 14.39 -8.22
N THR A 43 -1.17 13.25 -7.91
CA THR A 43 -1.75 12.27 -6.98
C THR A 43 -1.26 12.54 -5.57
N GLU A 44 -2.16 12.60 -4.62
CA GLU A 44 -1.81 12.63 -3.20
C GLU A 44 -1.64 11.20 -2.69
N VAL A 45 -0.48 10.89 -2.10
CA VAL A 45 -0.21 9.62 -1.42
C VAL A 45 -0.36 9.85 0.07
N THR A 46 -1.12 9.01 0.76
CA THR A 46 -1.35 9.11 2.20
C THR A 46 -0.95 7.83 2.91
N VAL A 47 -0.12 7.94 3.95
CA VAL A 47 0.27 6.86 4.84
C VAL A 47 -0.36 7.09 6.21
N SER A 48 -0.96 6.06 6.80
CA SER A 48 -1.61 6.17 8.11
C SER A 48 -1.44 4.94 9.01
N SER A 49 -1.41 5.18 10.32
CA SER A 49 -1.35 4.17 11.39
C SER A 49 -1.94 4.74 12.68
N GLY A 50 -3.14 4.30 13.08
CA GLY A 50 -3.83 4.82 14.25
C GLY A 50 -4.05 6.33 14.18
N SER A 51 -3.42 7.09 15.08
CA SER A 51 -3.46 8.57 15.08
C SER A 51 -2.41 9.22 14.18
N PHE A 52 -1.43 8.46 13.67
CA PHE A 52 -0.43 8.96 12.73
C PHE A 52 -1.02 9.01 11.32
N SER A 53 -0.86 10.16 10.66
CA SER A 53 -1.19 10.34 9.25
C SER A 53 -0.26 11.37 8.60
N ARG A 54 0.21 11.07 7.38
CA ARG A 54 1.03 11.93 6.55
C ARG A 54 0.63 11.77 5.09
N SER A 55 0.65 12.89 4.36
CA SER A 55 0.37 12.92 2.93
C SER A 55 1.47 13.67 2.19
N ALA A 56 1.75 13.25 0.96
CA ALA A 56 2.72 13.90 0.08
C ALA A 56 2.27 13.79 -1.38
N PHE A 57 2.74 14.72 -2.20
CA PHE A 57 2.66 14.62 -3.66
C PHE A 57 3.98 14.07 -4.19
N PRO A 58 3.97 13.00 -5.01
CA PRO A 58 5.18 12.46 -5.60
C PRO A 58 5.88 13.43 -6.54
N GLU A 59 7.18 13.23 -6.75
CA GLU A 59 8.00 14.06 -7.63
C GLU A 59 7.50 13.97 -9.08
N PRO A 60 7.27 15.08 -9.80
CA PRO A 60 6.62 15.05 -11.11
C PRO A 60 7.33 14.27 -12.23
N ARG A 61 8.65 14.11 -12.19
CA ARG A 61 9.43 13.43 -13.24
C ARG A 61 9.66 11.96 -12.94
N SER A 62 9.91 11.59 -11.68
CA SER A 62 10.16 10.20 -11.29
C SER A 62 8.92 9.50 -10.76
N GLY A 63 7.94 10.25 -10.25
CA GLY A 63 6.78 9.70 -9.55
C GLY A 63 7.11 9.21 -8.13
N GLU A 64 8.30 9.53 -7.60
CA GLU A 64 8.79 9.02 -6.32
C GLU A 64 8.20 9.79 -5.12
N PHE A 65 8.00 9.09 -4.01
CA PHE A 65 7.62 9.66 -2.72
C PHE A 65 8.44 9.02 -1.58
N SER A 66 8.53 9.72 -0.45
CA SER A 66 9.20 9.23 0.76
C SER A 66 8.52 9.74 2.01
N PHE A 67 8.41 8.89 3.02
CA PHE A 67 7.93 9.21 4.36
C PHE A 67 8.88 8.66 5.42
N ASP A 68 9.27 9.48 6.38
CA ASP A 68 9.88 9.00 7.63
C ASP A 68 8.75 8.77 8.65
N VAL A 69 8.67 7.56 9.19
CA VAL A 69 7.55 7.14 10.05
C VAL A 69 8.06 6.37 11.27
N PRO A 70 7.39 6.43 12.43
CA PRO A 70 7.69 5.53 13.54
C PRO A 70 7.57 4.05 13.13
N ALA A 71 8.31 3.15 13.77
CA ALA A 71 8.10 1.72 13.54
C ALA A 71 6.65 1.30 13.88
N GLY A 72 6.00 0.54 13.01
CA GLY A 72 4.60 0.16 13.17
C GLY A 72 3.97 -0.49 11.95
N VAL A 73 2.66 -0.76 12.04
CA VAL A 73 1.84 -1.26 10.94
C VAL A 73 1.14 -0.08 10.27
N TYR A 74 1.26 0.01 8.94
CA TYR A 74 0.74 1.12 8.16
C TYR A 74 -0.20 0.66 7.05
N THR A 75 -1.08 1.55 6.66
CA THR A 75 -1.82 1.49 5.39
C THR A 75 -1.39 2.65 4.50
N ILE A 76 -1.54 2.47 3.19
CA ILE A 76 -1.24 3.49 2.19
C ILE A 76 -2.38 3.59 1.19
N THR A 77 -2.78 4.82 0.87
CA THR A 77 -3.79 5.11 -0.13
C THR A 77 -3.38 6.23 -1.07
N THR A 78 -4.07 6.34 -2.21
CA THR A 78 -3.85 7.41 -3.19
C THR A 78 -5.13 8.15 -3.52
N LYS A 79 -5.07 9.46 -3.72
CA LYS A 79 -6.21 10.26 -4.16
C LYS A 79 -5.87 11.12 -5.36
N ARG A 80 -6.64 10.97 -6.44
CA ARG A 80 -6.58 11.83 -7.64
C ARG A 80 -7.93 11.84 -8.37
N THR A 81 -8.36 13.01 -8.81
CA THR A 81 -9.56 13.16 -9.65
C THR A 81 -9.42 12.34 -10.94
N GLN A 82 -10.47 11.63 -11.34
CA GLN A 82 -10.47 10.73 -12.52
C GLN A 82 -9.64 9.44 -12.38
N TRP A 83 -9.13 9.10 -11.19
CA TRP A 83 -8.42 7.83 -10.92
C TRP A 83 -9.01 7.08 -9.73
N PHE A 84 -9.10 5.75 -9.86
CA PHE A 84 -9.41 4.86 -8.75
C PHE A 84 -8.43 5.09 -7.60
N GLU A 85 -8.95 5.26 -6.39
CA GLU A 85 -8.13 5.25 -5.19
C GLU A 85 -7.50 3.87 -5.02
N VAL A 86 -6.17 3.83 -4.95
CA VAL A 86 -5.45 2.63 -4.55
C VAL A 86 -5.60 2.50 -3.04
N ARG A 87 -5.99 1.31 -2.60
CA ARG A 87 -5.88 0.88 -1.20
C ARG A 87 -5.10 -0.42 -1.18
N ARG A 88 -4.00 -0.46 -0.42
CA ARG A 88 -3.21 -1.69 -0.22
C ARG A 88 -3.59 -2.38 1.10
N ALA A 89 -3.21 -3.65 1.19
CA ALA A 89 -3.04 -4.33 2.46
C ALA A 89 -2.08 -3.56 3.38
N SER A 90 -2.23 -3.80 4.68
CA SER A 90 -1.33 -3.26 5.69
C SER A 90 0.07 -3.86 5.54
N PHE A 91 1.08 -3.09 5.91
CA PHE A 91 2.48 -3.49 5.86
C PHE A 91 3.22 -3.02 7.12
N ILE A 92 4.29 -3.73 7.48
CA ILE A 92 5.11 -3.41 8.66
C ILE A 92 6.30 -2.57 8.24
N VAL A 93 6.58 -1.52 9.02
CA VAL A 93 7.82 -0.75 8.95
C VAL A 93 8.56 -0.95 10.27
N ARG A 94 9.79 -1.51 10.24
CA ARG A 94 10.63 -1.62 11.44
C ARG A 94 11.59 -0.43 11.57
N ALA A 95 12.13 -0.29 12.77
CA ALA A 95 13.16 0.69 13.07
C ALA A 95 14.39 0.53 12.16
N GLY A 96 14.80 1.59 11.48
CA GLY A 96 15.93 1.58 10.54
C GLY A 96 15.68 0.84 9.23
N GLU A 97 14.48 0.29 9.02
CA GLU A 97 14.10 -0.38 7.78
C GLU A 97 13.62 0.65 6.75
N THR A 98 13.91 0.40 5.48
CA THR A 98 13.28 1.09 4.36
C THR A 98 12.35 0.10 3.66
N VAL A 99 11.06 0.41 3.63
CA VAL A 99 10.05 -0.40 2.95
C VAL A 99 9.73 0.26 1.62
N MET A 100 9.85 -0.49 0.52
CA MET A 100 9.58 0.00 -0.83
C MET A 100 8.19 -0.46 -1.32
N ILE A 101 7.31 0.50 -1.59
CA ILE A 101 5.90 0.30 -1.92
C ILE A 101 5.56 1.07 -3.19
N ASP A 102 5.51 0.38 -4.33
CA ASP A 102 4.99 0.99 -5.55
C ASP A 102 3.45 0.95 -5.59
N LEU A 103 2.87 1.99 -6.19
CA LEU A 103 1.43 2.19 -6.29
C LEU A 103 1.04 2.33 -7.77
N ARG A 104 0.00 1.59 -8.17
CA ARG A 104 -0.50 1.57 -9.55
C ARG A 104 -1.99 1.87 -9.68
N PRO A 105 -2.41 3.14 -9.51
CA PRO A 105 -3.79 3.56 -9.72
C PRO A 105 -4.30 3.24 -11.12
N ARG A 106 -5.58 2.89 -11.22
CA ARG A 106 -6.30 2.71 -12.48
C ARG A 106 -7.06 3.98 -12.85
N LEU A 107 -7.16 4.28 -14.13
CA LEU A 107 -7.95 5.41 -14.63
C LEU A 107 -9.45 5.10 -14.53
N TYR A 108 -10.27 6.05 -14.05
CA TYR A 108 -11.74 5.94 -14.02
C TYR A 108 -12.36 6.02 -15.41
N LEU A 109 -11.73 6.74 -16.35
CA LEU A 109 -12.27 7.01 -17.67
C LEU A 109 -11.80 5.93 -18.66
N ARG A 110 -12.74 5.25 -19.32
CA ARG A 110 -12.46 4.26 -20.36
C ARG A 110 -12.46 4.88 -21.75
N SER A 111 -13.45 5.72 -22.05
CA SER A 111 -13.55 6.40 -23.34
C SER A 111 -14.23 7.76 -23.21
N GLN A 112 -13.88 8.68 -24.11
CA GLN A 112 -14.56 9.95 -24.32
C GLN A 112 -14.90 10.08 -25.80
N ALA A 113 -16.14 10.43 -26.11
CA ALA A 113 -16.59 10.68 -27.47
C ALA A 113 -17.34 12.00 -27.56
N LEU A 114 -17.09 12.75 -28.62
CA LEU A 114 -17.90 13.92 -28.98
C LEU A 114 -19.07 13.45 -29.85
N VAL A 115 -20.29 13.56 -29.33
CA VAL A 115 -21.50 13.13 -30.03
C VAL A 115 -22.29 14.34 -30.51
N PHE A 116 -22.67 14.32 -31.78
CA PHE A 116 -23.60 15.29 -32.35
C PHE A 116 -25.03 14.82 -32.09
N THR A 117 -25.80 15.64 -31.36
CA THR A 117 -27.21 15.38 -31.04
C THR A 117 -28.09 16.45 -31.66
N ASN A 118 -29.41 16.26 -31.66
CA ASN A 118 -30.36 17.32 -32.01
C ASN A 118 -30.30 18.54 -31.06
N LYS A 119 -29.57 18.43 -29.93
CA LYS A 119 -29.28 19.52 -28.98
C LYS A 119 -27.85 20.06 -29.12
N GLY A 120 -27.16 19.77 -30.23
CA GLY A 120 -25.78 20.18 -30.49
C GLY A 120 -24.73 19.15 -30.08
N LEU A 121 -23.47 19.59 -30.04
CA LEU A 121 -22.31 18.79 -29.64
C LEU A 121 -22.31 18.55 -28.13
N ARG A 122 -22.05 17.31 -27.70
CA ARG A 122 -21.90 16.93 -26.29
C ARG A 122 -20.80 15.90 -26.11
N ASP A 123 -20.02 16.04 -25.05
CA ASP A 123 -19.12 14.98 -24.60
C ASP A 123 -19.92 13.86 -23.93
N VAL A 124 -19.61 12.62 -24.31
CA VAL A 124 -20.10 11.39 -23.68
C VAL A 124 -18.89 10.66 -23.11
N TYR A 125 -18.97 10.34 -21.83
CA TYR A 125 -17.91 9.64 -21.10
C TYR A 125 -18.38 8.23 -20.76
N GLU A 126 -17.54 7.25 -21.03
CA GLU A 126 -17.69 5.88 -20.53
C GLU A 126 -16.70 5.67 -19.38
N TYR A 127 -17.22 5.35 -18.20
CA TYR A 127 -16.41 5.09 -17.03
C TYR A 127 -16.11 3.60 -16.90
N ALA A 128 -14.90 3.28 -16.43
CA ALA A 128 -14.53 1.94 -16.04
C ALA A 128 -15.37 1.50 -14.81
N PRO A 129 -15.77 0.22 -14.74
CA PRO A 129 -16.47 -0.29 -13.57
C PRO A 129 -15.56 -0.20 -12.35
N GLN A 130 -16.16 0.14 -11.20
CA GLN A 130 -15.45 0.10 -9.94
C GLN A 130 -15.09 -1.34 -9.61
N ALA A 131 -13.80 -1.56 -9.34
CA ALA A 131 -13.33 -2.87 -8.93
C ALA A 131 -13.93 -3.23 -7.56
N LYS A 132 -14.22 -4.51 -7.38
CA LYS A 132 -14.67 -5.05 -6.10
C LYS A 132 -13.45 -5.32 -5.25
N VAL A 133 -13.61 -5.22 -3.93
CA VAL A 133 -12.54 -5.42 -2.98
C VAL A 133 -12.92 -6.50 -1.98
N GLU A 134 -11.96 -7.31 -1.58
CA GLU A 134 -12.09 -8.24 -0.47
C GLU A 134 -10.83 -8.18 0.39
N GLU A 135 -11.05 -8.20 1.70
CA GLU A 135 -10.00 -8.20 2.70
C GLU A 135 -10.18 -9.42 3.60
N PHE A 136 -9.09 -10.12 3.91
CA PHE A 136 -9.12 -11.24 4.85
C PHE A 136 -7.80 -11.39 5.59
N LEU A 137 -7.85 -11.98 6.78
CA LEU A 137 -6.68 -12.31 7.57
C LEU A 137 -6.19 -13.72 7.18
N PRO A 138 -5.00 -13.88 6.59
CA PRO A 138 -4.46 -15.20 6.27
C PRO A 138 -4.12 -16.00 7.54
N PHE A 139 -3.92 -15.32 8.67
CA PHE A 139 -3.67 -15.91 9.99
C PHE A 139 -4.46 -15.13 11.05
N SER A 140 -5.16 -15.83 11.94
CA SER A 140 -6.07 -15.22 12.92
C SER A 140 -5.38 -14.30 13.94
N ASP A 141 -4.08 -14.49 14.17
CA ASP A 141 -3.27 -13.76 15.14
C ASP A 141 -2.30 -12.77 14.49
N SER A 142 -2.36 -12.61 13.16
CA SER A 142 -1.52 -11.65 12.45
C SER A 142 -2.23 -10.30 12.32
N PRO A 143 -1.53 -9.18 12.55
CA PRO A 143 -2.06 -7.85 12.22
C PRO A 143 -2.10 -7.59 10.71
N MET A 144 -1.55 -8.50 9.89
CA MET A 144 -1.48 -8.35 8.44
C MET A 144 -2.70 -8.95 7.77
N ASN A 145 -3.35 -8.15 6.94
CA ASN A 145 -4.41 -8.55 6.05
C ASN A 145 -3.87 -8.83 4.64
N VAL A 146 -4.59 -9.66 3.90
CA VAL A 146 -4.51 -9.73 2.44
C VAL A 146 -5.63 -8.88 1.89
N PHE A 147 -5.32 -8.06 0.90
CA PHE A 147 -6.29 -7.24 0.20
C PHE A 147 -6.29 -7.62 -1.28
N VAL A 148 -7.47 -7.92 -1.83
CA VAL A 148 -7.66 -8.30 -3.22
C VAL A 148 -8.66 -7.37 -3.89
N GLU A 149 -8.21 -6.64 -4.89
CA GLU A 149 -9.04 -5.91 -5.84
C GLU A 149 -9.31 -6.81 -7.05
N PHE A 150 -10.55 -6.90 -7.54
CA PHE A 150 -10.93 -7.82 -8.62
C PHE A 150 -12.18 -7.39 -9.39
N GLU A 151 -12.37 -7.93 -10.60
CA GLU A 151 -13.61 -7.74 -11.37
C GLU A 151 -14.65 -8.82 -11.07
N THR A 152 -14.22 -10.08 -11.07
CA THR A 152 -15.08 -11.24 -10.80
C THR A 152 -14.44 -12.17 -9.78
N LYS A 153 -15.29 -12.82 -8.98
CA LYS A 153 -14.89 -13.77 -7.94
C LYS A 153 -15.71 -15.04 -8.08
N GLN A 154 -15.05 -16.18 -7.97
CA GLN A 154 -15.68 -17.50 -7.90
C GLN A 154 -15.06 -18.28 -6.74
N MET A 155 -15.87 -19.04 -6.01
CA MET A 155 -15.40 -19.84 -4.88
C MET A 155 -15.71 -21.32 -5.14
N SER A 156 -14.72 -22.18 -4.93
CA SER A 156 -14.84 -23.62 -5.04
C SER A 156 -14.12 -24.29 -3.87
N GLY A 157 -14.87 -24.73 -2.87
CA GLY A 157 -14.30 -25.25 -1.62
C GLY A 157 -13.43 -24.20 -0.91
N ASN A 158 -12.15 -24.53 -0.69
CA ASN A 158 -11.19 -23.64 -0.03
C ASN A 158 -10.47 -22.67 -0.98
N ILE A 159 -10.68 -22.83 -2.29
CA ILE A 159 -10.04 -22.01 -3.32
C ILE A 159 -10.99 -20.89 -3.71
N THR A 160 -10.49 -19.67 -3.65
CA THR A 160 -11.17 -18.51 -4.22
C THR A 160 -10.41 -18.05 -5.45
N GLU A 161 -11.11 -17.94 -6.56
CA GLU A 161 -10.60 -17.44 -7.82
C GLU A 161 -11.03 -15.98 -8.01
N TYR A 162 -10.08 -15.12 -8.36
CA TYR A 162 -10.27 -13.71 -8.65
C TYR A 162 -9.77 -13.43 -10.07
N ARG A 163 -10.58 -12.78 -10.91
CA ARG A 163 -10.17 -12.41 -12.28
C ARG A 163 -9.92 -10.92 -12.43
N GLU A 164 -8.96 -10.59 -13.30
CA GLU A 164 -8.42 -9.24 -13.50
C GLU A 164 -8.14 -8.58 -12.15
N ALA A 165 -7.33 -9.28 -11.36
CA ALA A 165 -7.20 -9.05 -9.93
C ALA A 165 -5.82 -8.54 -9.55
N THR A 166 -5.77 -7.72 -8.50
CA THR A 166 -4.55 -7.31 -7.82
C THR A 166 -4.63 -7.73 -6.35
N LEU A 167 -3.69 -8.56 -5.91
CA LEU A 167 -3.52 -8.99 -4.53
C LEU A 167 -2.35 -8.24 -3.91
N THR A 168 -2.54 -7.70 -2.71
CA THR A 168 -1.47 -7.09 -1.91
C THR A 168 -1.38 -7.75 -0.54
N TYR A 169 -0.16 -7.89 -0.03
CA TYR A 169 0.15 -8.45 1.29
C TYR A 169 1.52 -7.92 1.74
N ASN A 170 1.57 -7.17 2.84
CA ASN A 170 2.79 -6.46 3.24
C ASN A 170 3.36 -5.61 2.08
N ASP A 171 4.65 -5.76 1.77
CA ASP A 171 5.36 -5.10 0.68
C ASP A 171 5.06 -5.70 -0.70
N LEU A 172 4.45 -6.89 -0.77
CA LEU A 172 4.12 -7.57 -2.02
C LEU A 172 2.84 -7.02 -2.67
N SER A 173 2.89 -6.83 -3.99
CA SER A 173 1.74 -6.64 -4.88
C SER A 173 1.83 -7.61 -6.06
N ILE A 174 0.71 -8.22 -6.46
CA ILE A 174 0.61 -9.11 -7.61
C ILE A 174 -0.65 -8.78 -8.39
N SER A 175 -0.51 -8.43 -9.66
CA SER A 175 -1.63 -8.29 -10.59
C SER A 175 -1.61 -9.42 -11.61
N ALA A 176 -2.78 -10.02 -11.90
CA ALA A 176 -2.89 -11.11 -12.86
C ALA A 176 -4.29 -11.22 -13.48
N ASN A 177 -4.39 -11.91 -14.62
CA ASN A 177 -5.70 -12.26 -15.20
C ASN A 177 -6.50 -13.19 -14.28
N LEU A 178 -5.81 -14.08 -13.56
CA LEU A 178 -6.39 -15.00 -12.58
C LEU A 178 -5.48 -15.11 -11.37
N ILE A 179 -6.03 -14.86 -10.18
CA ILE A 179 -5.41 -15.12 -8.89
C ILE A 179 -6.26 -16.15 -8.16
N GLN A 180 -5.68 -17.29 -7.81
CA GLN A 180 -6.29 -18.31 -6.98
C GLN A 180 -5.68 -18.23 -5.58
N VAL A 181 -6.52 -18.19 -4.56
CA VAL A 181 -6.12 -18.16 -3.15
C VAL A 181 -6.67 -19.39 -2.45
N ASP A 182 -5.78 -20.23 -1.91
CA ASP A 182 -6.16 -21.29 -0.96
C ASP A 182 -6.21 -20.70 0.45
N ARG A 183 -7.42 -20.62 1.02
CA ARG A 183 -7.63 -20.03 2.34
C ARG A 183 -7.27 -20.95 3.51
N LYS A 184 -7.19 -22.27 3.28
CA LYS A 184 -6.85 -23.25 4.32
C LYS A 184 -5.34 -23.40 4.48
N ALA A 185 -4.63 -23.37 3.36
CA ALA A 185 -3.18 -23.34 3.30
C ALA A 185 -2.75 -22.05 2.59
N PRO A 186 -2.66 -20.91 3.32
CA PRO A 186 -2.50 -19.56 2.74
C PRO A 186 -1.44 -19.52 1.64
N SER A 187 -1.90 -19.61 0.41
CA SER A 187 -1.05 -19.64 -0.78
C SER A 187 -1.80 -19.00 -1.94
N VAL A 188 -1.01 -18.43 -2.84
CA VAL A 188 -1.50 -17.68 -3.98
C VAL A 188 -0.87 -18.25 -5.24
N GLU A 189 -1.70 -18.53 -6.23
CA GLU A 189 -1.29 -18.88 -7.58
C GLU A 189 -1.86 -17.85 -8.56
N ALA A 190 -0.97 -17.12 -9.20
CA ALA A 190 -1.30 -16.13 -10.21
C ALA A 190 -0.96 -16.68 -11.60
N THR A 191 -1.84 -16.49 -12.58
CA THR A 191 -1.65 -16.96 -13.97
C THR A 191 -2.13 -15.95 -15.01
N GLY A 192 -1.60 -16.07 -16.22
CA GLY A 192 -1.89 -15.16 -17.34
C GLY A 192 -0.83 -14.08 -17.48
N ARG A 193 -1.24 -12.82 -17.59
CA ARG A 193 -0.34 -11.66 -17.53
C ARG A 193 -0.07 -11.32 -16.08
N VAL A 194 0.98 -11.90 -15.50
CA VAL A 194 1.34 -11.67 -14.11
C VAL A 194 2.39 -10.58 -14.00
N THR A 195 2.11 -9.55 -13.21
CA THR A 195 3.10 -8.59 -12.71
C THR A 195 3.21 -8.75 -11.21
N SER A 196 4.42 -8.69 -10.68
CA SER A 196 4.65 -8.66 -9.24
C SER A 196 5.63 -7.56 -8.87
N ASP A 197 5.30 -6.82 -7.82
CA ASP A 197 6.16 -5.81 -7.21
C ASP A 197 6.48 -6.27 -5.78
N ARG A 198 7.77 -6.37 -5.47
CA ARG A 198 8.25 -6.68 -4.12
C ARG A 198 9.59 -6.00 -3.91
N ASP A 199 9.71 -5.24 -2.83
CA ASP A 199 10.94 -4.50 -2.52
C ASP A 199 11.44 -3.72 -3.76
N GLY A 200 10.52 -2.97 -4.37
CA GLY A 200 10.66 -2.21 -5.64
C GLY A 200 11.19 -2.97 -6.85
N THR A 201 11.25 -4.30 -6.78
CA THR A 201 11.57 -5.12 -7.93
C THR A 201 10.28 -5.47 -8.69
N HIS A 202 10.11 -4.86 -9.86
CA HIS A 202 9.03 -5.19 -10.78
C HIS A 202 9.40 -6.41 -11.65
N LYS A 203 8.55 -7.43 -11.67
CA LYS A 203 8.73 -8.62 -12.52
C LYS A 203 7.47 -8.94 -13.31
N LYS A 204 7.66 -9.27 -14.60
CA LYS A 204 6.62 -9.80 -15.50
C LYS A 204 6.84 -11.31 -15.66
N SER A 205 5.77 -12.09 -15.59
CA SER A 205 5.81 -13.54 -15.77
C SER A 205 4.47 -14.07 -16.29
N ARG A 206 4.42 -15.35 -16.67
CA ARG A 206 3.16 -16.03 -17.05
C ARG A 206 2.43 -16.65 -15.86
N SER A 207 3.17 -16.94 -14.80
CA SER A 207 2.63 -17.52 -13.58
C SER A 207 3.58 -17.29 -12.41
N ILE A 208 3.02 -17.12 -11.22
CA ILE A 208 3.72 -17.10 -9.94
C ILE A 208 2.94 -17.96 -8.97
N LYS A 209 3.64 -18.77 -8.19
CA LYS A 209 3.08 -19.48 -7.04
C LYS A 209 3.87 -19.10 -5.80
N LEU A 210 3.18 -18.70 -4.74
CA LEU A 210 3.79 -18.32 -3.47
C LEU A 210 2.97 -18.81 -2.30
N LYS A 211 3.67 -19.03 -1.19
CA LYS A 211 3.04 -19.25 0.10
C LYS A 211 2.99 -17.92 0.84
N ILE A 212 1.86 -17.58 1.42
CA ILE A 212 1.76 -16.44 2.32
C ILE A 212 2.41 -16.88 3.63
N GLU A 213 3.47 -16.20 4.01
CA GLU A 213 4.20 -16.53 5.23
C GLU A 213 3.70 -15.71 6.39
N ARG A 214 3.76 -16.31 7.58
CA ARG A 214 3.44 -15.61 8.82
C ARG A 214 4.58 -14.64 9.13
N ILE A 215 4.28 -13.35 9.17
CA ILE A 215 5.24 -12.33 9.59
C ILE A 215 5.18 -12.22 11.12
N ALA A 216 6.31 -12.46 11.78
CA ALA A 216 6.47 -12.21 13.20
C ALA A 216 6.68 -10.72 13.46
N ASN A 217 6.04 -10.22 14.53
CA ASN A 217 6.27 -8.87 15.03
C ASN A 217 7.69 -8.73 15.60
#